data_AF-A0A962UB44-F1
#
_entry.id   AF-A0A962UB44-F1
#
_cell.length_a   1.000
_cell.length_b   1.000
_cell.length_c   1.000
_cell.angle_alpha   90.00
_cell.angle_beta   90.00
_cell.angle_gamma   90.00
#
_symmetry.space_group_name_H-M   'P 1'
#
loop_
_entity.id
_entity.type
_entity.pdbx_description
1 polymer ?
#
loop_
_entity_poly.entity_id
_entity_poly.type
_entity_poly.pdbx_seq_one_letter_code
_entity_poly.pdbx_strand_id
1 'polypeptide(L)' 'MKYEEVYPQQYQSLREVHAGLSAYFRFYNTERPHQSLANRTPADVYTDIRPPPSAA' A
#
# COMPACT_ATOMS: atom_id res chain seq x y z
N MET A 1 -6.38 -0.21 -7.96
CA MET A 1 -5.25 -1.03 -8.46
C MET A 1 -5.27 -1.27 -9.98
N LYS A 2 -6.02 -2.24 -10.57
CA LYS A 2 -5.98 -2.47 -12.03
C LYS A 2 -6.28 -1.22 -12.88
N TYR A 3 -7.30 -0.44 -12.49
CA TYR A 3 -7.69 0.79 -13.17
C TYR A 3 -6.83 2.02 -12.83
N GLU A 4 -6.16 2.02 -11.67
CA GLU A 4 -5.40 3.18 -11.18
C GLU A 4 -3.90 3.10 -11.55
N GLU A 5 -3.35 1.89 -11.69
CA GLU A 5 -1.90 1.68 -11.85
C GLU A 5 -1.54 0.81 -13.05
N VAL A 6 -2.34 -0.20 -13.39
CA VAL A 6 -1.98 -1.16 -14.45
C VAL A 6 -2.46 -0.72 -15.83
N TYR A 7 -3.70 -0.24 -15.95
CA TYR A 7 -4.23 0.25 -17.24
C TYR A 7 -3.67 1.60 -17.73
N PRO A 8 -3.24 2.53 -16.86
CA PRO A 8 -2.61 3.78 -17.31
C PRO A 8 -1.13 3.64 -17.69
N GLN A 9 -0.42 2.66 -17.14
CA GLN A 9 1.03 2.52 -17.31
C GLN A 9 1.37 1.60 -18.49
N GLN A 10 2.14 2.12 -19.45
CA GLN A 10 2.71 1.34 -20.55
C GLN A 10 4.00 0.65 -20.11
N TYR A 11 3.93 -0.20 -19.09
CA TYR A 11 5.10 -0.93 -18.62
C TYR A 11 5.73 -1.73 -19.77
N GLN A 12 7.01 -1.49 -20.04
CA GLN A 12 7.71 -2.11 -21.16
C GLN A 12 8.43 -3.40 -20.76
N SER A 13 8.53 -3.68 -19.46
CA SER A 13 9.10 -4.91 -18.93
C SER A 13 8.50 -5.34 -17.59
N LEU A 14 8.59 -6.63 -17.28
CA LEU A 14 8.17 -7.19 -15.99
C LEU A 14 8.90 -6.53 -14.81
N ARG A 15 10.15 -6.12 -15.00
CA ARG A 15 10.94 -5.44 -13.97
C ARG A 15 10.32 -4.09 -13.59
N GLU A 16 9.86 -3.32 -14.58
CA GLU A 16 9.20 -2.04 -14.36
C GLU A 16 7.84 -2.24 -13.68
N VAL A 17 7.06 -3.25 -14.10
CA VAL A 17 5.80 -3.62 -13.43
C VAL A 17 6.05 -3.91 -11.95
N HIS A 18 7.06 -4.72 -11.62
CA HIS A 18 7.38 -5.05 -10.24
C HIS A 18 7.78 -3.81 -9.42
N ALA A 19 8.60 -2.92 -9.99
CA ALA A 19 9.00 -1.69 -9.32
C ALA A 19 7.81 -0.75 -9.08
N GLY A 20 6.97 -0.55 -10.11
CA GLY A 20 5.77 0.27 -10.03
C GLY A 20 4.75 -0.25 -9.03
N LEU A 21 4.44 -1.56 -9.07
CA LEU A 21 3.55 -2.18 -8.08
C LEU A 21 4.09 -2.06 -6.66
N SER A 22 5.40 -2.26 -6.46
CA SER A 22 6.01 -2.11 -5.14
C SER A 22 5.88 -0.68 -4.61
N ALA A 23 6.08 0.32 -5.48
CA ALA A 23 5.89 1.72 -5.12
C ALA A 23 4.41 2.03 -4.81
N TYR A 24 3.50 1.56 -5.65
CA TYR A 24 2.06 1.74 -5.46
C TYR A 24 1.56 1.12 -4.16
N PHE A 25 1.98 -0.12 -3.84
CA PHE A 25 1.59 -0.77 -2.59
C PHE A 25 2.12 -0.05 -1.36
N ARG A 26 3.34 0.50 -1.42
CA ARG A 26 3.85 1.34 -0.33
C ARG A 26 2.95 2.55 -0.14
N PHE A 27 2.73 3.34 -1.20
CA PHE A 27 1.86 4.52 -1.15
C PHE A 27 0.45 4.19 -0.61
N TYR A 28 -0.18 3.15 -1.16
CA TYR A 28 -1.51 2.71 -0.73
C TYR A 28 -1.54 2.33 0.76
N ASN A 29 -0.55 1.57 1.23
CA ASN A 29 -0.57 1.07 2.60
C ASN A 29 -0.14 2.10 3.65
N THR A 30 0.72 3.06 3.30
CA THR A 30 1.37 3.93 4.30
C THR A 30 1.12 5.41 4.13
N GLU A 31 0.63 5.86 2.97
CA GLU A 31 0.51 7.29 2.68
C GLU A 31 -0.92 7.71 2.35
N ARG A 32 -1.73 6.83 1.75
CA ARG A 32 -3.12 7.13 1.36
C ARG A 32 -4.10 6.87 2.52
N PRO A 33 -4.81 7.90 3.03
CA PRO A 33 -5.91 7.69 3.97
C PRO A 33 -7.12 7.04 3.28
N HIS A 34 -7.76 6.11 3.97
CA HIS A 34 -8.95 5.42 3.45
C HIS A 34 -10.17 5.79 4.28
N GLN A 35 -11.23 6.28 3.63
CA GLN A 35 -12.48 6.66 4.31
C GLN A 35 -13.12 5.49 5.07
N SER A 36 -13.05 4.27 4.52
CA SER A 36 -13.50 3.05 5.19
C SER A 36 -12.69 2.71 6.45
N LEU A 37 -11.48 3.26 6.59
CA LEU A 37 -10.61 3.11 7.75
C LEU A 37 -10.62 4.39 8.61
N ALA A 38 -11.73 5.14 8.63
CA ALA A 38 -11.86 6.40 9.35
C ALA A 38 -10.76 7.43 8.98
N ASN A 39 -10.40 7.49 7.69
CA ASN A 39 -9.32 8.33 7.16
C ASN A 39 -7.94 8.00 7.74
N ARG A 40 -7.69 6.74 8.07
CA ARG A 40 -6.37 6.22 8.43
C ARG A 40 -5.77 5.40 7.30
N THR A 41 -4.46 5.13 7.38
CA THR A 41 -3.81 4.22 6.45
C THR A 41 -3.95 2.76 6.91
N PRO A 42 -3.87 1.77 6.00
CA PRO A 42 -3.87 0.36 6.37
C PRO A 42 -2.75 0.00 7.36
N ALA A 43 -1.56 0.61 7.23
CA ALA A 43 -0.44 0.41 8.14
C ALA A 43 -0.74 0.90 9.56
N ASP A 44 -1.41 2.04 9.70
CA ASP A 44 -1.81 2.56 11.02
C ASP A 44 -2.78 1.60 11.71
N VAL A 45 -3.80 1.12 10.99
CA VAL A 45 -4.79 0.19 11.54
C VAL A 45 -4.15 -1.13 11.94
N TYR A 46 -3.25 -1.66 11.11
CA TYR A 46 -2.54 -2.91 11.43
C TYR A 46 -1.63 -2.76 12.66
N THR A 47 -0.97 -1.62 12.80
CA THR A 47 -0.09 -1.34 13.95
C THR A 47 -0.90 -1.27 15.25
N ASP A 48 -2.09 -0.69 15.23
CA ASP A 48 -2.98 -0.63 16.39
C ASP A 48 -3.54 -2.00 16.80
N ILE A 49 -3.82 -2.87 15.83
CA ILE A 49 -4.34 -4.23 16.09
C ILE A 49 -3.22 -5.14 16.61
N ARG A 50 -1.96 -4.89 16.23
CA ARG A 50 -0.83 -5.69 16.69
C ARG A 50 -0.51 -5.32 18.15
N PRO A 51 -0.62 -6.26 19.11
CA PRO A 51 -0.14 -5.99 20.45
C PRO A 51 1.36 -5.63 20.40
N PRO A 52 1.85 -4.76 21.30
CA PRO A 52 3.29 -4.46 21.35
C PRO A 52 4.06 -5.78 21.43
N PRO A 53 5.20 -5.92 20.72
CA PRO A 53 6.03 -7.10 20.88
C PRO A 53 6.32 -7.25 22.37
N SER A 54 6.01 -8.43 22.92
CA SER A 54 6.24 -8.74 24.34
C SER A 54 7.61 -8.23 24.71
N ALA A 55 7.67 -7.26 25.63
CA ALA A 55 8.94 -6.77 26.15
C ALA A 55 9.70 -7.99 26.68
N ALA A 56 10.83 -8.28 26.05
CA ALA A 56 11.76 -9.33 26.45
C ALA A 56 12.78 -8.74 27.44
#